data_AF-A0A0V8JI45-F1
#
_entry.id   AF-A0A0V8JI45-F1
#
_cell.length_a   1.000
_cell.length_b   1.000
_cell.length_c   1.000
_cell.angle_alpha   90.00
_cell.angle_beta   90.00
_cell.angle_gamma   90.00
#
_symmetry.space_group_name_H-M   'P 1'
#
loop_
_entity.id
_entity.type
_entity.pdbx_description
1 polymer ?
#
loop_
_entity_poly.entity_id
_entity_poly.type
_entity_poly.pdbx_seq_one_letter_code
_entity_poly.pdbx_strand_id
1 'polypeptide(L)'
;MSAMQDYYYWSLVHAVQHNKECSIIHTNRDGTEVWFDCKVHGEKTTFRVARKSFSWENDLQKDQVLAFERAEGLRKQRFQRRIIFHNISLVLH
;
A
#
# COMPACT_ATOMS: atom_id res chain seq x y z
N MET A 1 -3.69 -17.33 11.17
CA MET A 1 -3.11 -16.73 9.95
C MET A 1 -2.17 -17.76 9.33
N SER A 2 -2.18 -17.92 8.00
CA SER A 2 -1.26 -18.84 7.34
C SER A 2 0.12 -18.19 7.23
N ALA A 3 1.15 -18.85 7.77
CA ALA A 3 2.54 -18.37 7.71
C ALA A 3 3.01 -18.07 6.28
N MET A 4 2.42 -18.73 5.29
CA MET A 4 2.76 -18.57 3.88
C MET A 4 2.30 -17.22 3.29
N GLN A 5 1.13 -16.71 3.70
CA GLN A 5 0.64 -15.41 3.20
C GLN A 5 1.39 -14.24 3.82
N ASP A 6 1.76 -14.40 5.09
CA ASP A 6 2.65 -13.47 5.79
C ASP A 6 4.01 -13.42 5.09
N TYR A 7 4.53 -14.60 4.73
CA TYR A 7 5.75 -14.70 3.93
C TYR A 7 5.62 -14.00 2.57
N TYR A 8 4.53 -14.21 1.82
CA TYR A 8 4.33 -13.55 0.52
C TYR A 8 4.21 -12.03 0.65
N TYR A 9 3.47 -11.55 1.65
CA TYR A 9 3.34 -10.12 1.92
C TYR A 9 4.70 -9.49 2.20
N TRP A 10 5.46 -10.06 3.14
CA TRP A 10 6.78 -9.54 3.49
C TRP A 10 7.78 -9.69 2.35
N SER A 11 7.70 -10.77 1.56
CA SER A 11 8.54 -10.95 0.38
C SER A 11 8.26 -9.88 -0.68
N LEU A 12 6.99 -9.52 -0.90
CA LEU A 12 6.61 -8.44 -1.82
C LEU A 12 7.11 -7.09 -1.31
N VAL A 13 6.86 -6.77 -0.04
CA VAL A 13 7.33 -5.53 0.60
C VAL A 13 8.86 -5.41 0.51
N HIS A 14 9.57 -6.50 0.81
CA HIS A 14 11.03 -6.57 0.76
C HIS A 14 11.56 -6.41 -0.68
N ALA A 15 10.93 -7.06 -1.66
CA ALA A 15 11.30 -6.96 -3.07
C ALA A 15 11.10 -5.53 -3.60
N VAL A 16 9.98 -4.88 -3.25
CA VAL A 16 9.71 -3.49 -3.63
C VAL A 16 10.71 -2.55 -2.95
N GLN A 17 11.02 -2.75 -1.67
CA GLN A 17 12.00 -1.93 -0.95
C GLN A 17 13.43 -2.07 -1.51
N HIS A 18 13.82 -3.24 -2.00
CA HIS A 18 15.14 -3.46 -2.59
C HIS A 18 15.29 -2.87 -3.99
N ASN A 19 14.19 -2.44 -4.61
CA ASN A 19 14.28 -1.63 -5.80
C ASN A 19 14.79 -0.23 -5.43
N LYS A 20 15.98 0.15 -5.92
CA LYS A 20 16.63 1.44 -5.63
C LYS A 20 15.78 2.66 -6.00
N GLU A 21 14.78 2.47 -6.84
CA GLU A 21 13.86 3.53 -7.26
C GLU A 21 12.65 3.67 -6.35
N CYS A 22 12.49 2.78 -5.36
CA CYS A 22 11.38 2.74 -4.42
C CYS A 22 11.80 3.12 -2.99
N SER A 23 10.93 3.85 -2.30
CA SER A 23 11.13 4.25 -0.91
C SER A 23 9.81 4.13 -0.13
N ILE A 24 9.89 3.64 1.11
CA ILE A 24 8.72 3.57 1.99
C ILE A 24 8.39 4.98 2.49
N ILE A 25 7.14 5.38 2.33
CA ILE A 25 6.65 6.70 2.77
C ILE A 25 5.69 6.63 3.96
N HIS A 26 5.08 5.47 4.19
CA HIS A 26 4.19 5.25 5.32
C HIS A 26 4.04 3.77 5.62
N THR A 27 3.92 3.44 6.90
CA THR A 27 3.48 2.14 7.38
C THR A 27 2.42 2.38 8.45
N ASN A 28 1.37 1.56 8.47
CA ASN A 28 0.46 1.58 9.61
C ASN A 28 1.11 0.90 10.84
N ARG A 29 0.49 1.09 12.02
CA ARG A 29 1.04 0.57 13.29
C ARG A 29 1.26 -0.94 13.30
N ASP A 30 0.36 -1.67 12.65
CA ASP A 30 0.37 -3.14 12.65
C ASP A 30 1.18 -3.73 11.49
N GLY A 31 1.81 -2.88 10.66
CA GLY A 31 2.59 -3.31 9.49
C GLY A 31 1.78 -4.08 8.44
N THR A 32 0.45 -4.01 8.48
CA THR A 32 -0.46 -4.65 7.50
C THR A 32 -0.66 -3.80 6.25
N GLU A 33 -0.14 -2.57 6.26
CA GLU A 33 -0.20 -1.65 5.15
C GLU A 33 1.10 -0.86 5.04
N VAL A 34 1.69 -0.90 3.85
CA VAL A 34 2.90 -0.16 3.51
C VAL A 34 2.64 0.65 2.24
N TRP A 35 3.08 1.90 2.26
CA TRP A 35 3.06 2.79 1.11
C TRP A 35 4.48 3.05 0.62
N PHE A 36 4.63 3.03 -0.69
CA PHE A 36 5.88 3.28 -1.37
C PHE A 36 5.71 4.42 -2.36
N ASP A 37 6.75 5.21 -2.53
CA ASP A 37 6.96 5.95 -3.76
C ASP A 37 8.06 5.28 -4.56
N CYS A 38 7.73 4.92 -5.79
CA CYS A 38 8.68 4.45 -6.77
C CYS A 38 8.85 5.48 -7.88
N LYS A 39 10.06 5.58 -8.44
CA LYS A 39 10.24 6.17 -9.76
C LYS A 39 10.05 5.08 -10.80
N VAL A 40 9.04 5.21 -11.65
CA VAL A 40 8.78 4.29 -12.76
C VAL A 40 8.87 5.13 -14.04
N HIS A 41 9.83 4.83 -14.90
CA HIS A 41 10.12 5.62 -16.12
C HIS A 41 10.35 7.13 -15.84
N GLY A 42 10.94 7.46 -14.69
CA GLY A 42 11.19 8.85 -14.28
C GLY A 42 9.99 9.56 -13.65
N GLU A 43 8.80 8.97 -13.69
CA GLU A 43 7.61 9.48 -13.02
C GLU A 43 7.49 8.91 -11.61
N LYS A 44 7.05 9.75 -10.67
CA LYS A 44 6.82 9.34 -9.29
C LYS A 44 5.46 8.67 -9.17
N THR A 45 5.46 7.39 -8.82
CA THR A 45 4.26 6.57 -8.67
C THR A 45 4.15 6.09 -7.23
N THR A 46 3.00 6.33 -6.62
CA THR A 46 2.73 5.85 -5.25
C THR A 46 2.05 4.48 -5.31
N PHE A 47 2.50 3.53 -4.50
CA PHE A 47 1.91 2.21 -4.36
C PHE A 47 1.48 1.99 -2.90
N ARG A 48 0.30 1.41 -2.70
CA ARG A 48 -0.14 0.88 -1.42
C ARG A 48 -0.15 -0.64 -1.51
N VAL A 49 0.51 -1.31 -0.57
CA VAL A 49 0.47 -2.75 -0.41
C VAL A 49 -0.21 -3.05 0.92
N ALA A 50 -1.43 -3.59 0.87
CA ALA A 50 -2.23 -3.91 2.04
C ALA A 50 -2.51 -5.41 2.11
N ARG A 51 -2.35 -5.98 3.31
CA ARG A 51 -2.79 -7.35 3.61
C ARG A 51 -4.14 -7.29 4.31
N LYS A 52 -5.17 -7.93 3.75
CA LYS A 52 -6.54 -7.89 4.25
C LYS A 52 -7.22 -9.26 4.12
N SER A 53 -8.06 -9.60 5.08
CA SER A 53 -9.10 -10.63 4.90
C SER A 53 -10.38 -9.92 4.50
N PHE A 54 -10.88 -10.20 3.29
CA PHE A 54 -12.18 -9.68 2.86
C PHE A 54 -13.20 -10.80 2.99
N SER A 55 -14.19 -10.60 3.85
CA SER A 55 -15.29 -11.57 3.98
C SER A 55 -16.33 -11.40 2.87
N TRP A 56 -16.40 -10.23 2.21
CA TRP A 56 -17.45 -9.87 1.26
C TRP A 56 -17.19 -8.50 0.59
N GLU A 57 -18.05 -8.11 -0.36
CA GLU A 57 -17.90 -6.92 -1.21
C GLU A 57 -17.84 -5.58 -0.46
N ASN A 58 -18.59 -5.37 0.63
CA ASN A 58 -18.49 -4.06 1.30
C ASN A 58 -17.20 -3.91 2.09
N ASP A 59 -16.50 -4.98 2.46
CA ASP A 59 -15.18 -4.81 3.09
C ASP A 59 -14.18 -4.24 2.08
N LEU A 60 -14.33 -4.57 0.79
CA LEU A 60 -13.54 -3.99 -0.30
C LEU A 60 -13.88 -2.50 -0.51
N GLN A 61 -15.17 -2.15 -0.55
CA GLN A 61 -15.59 -0.75 -0.69
C GLN A 61 -15.11 0.10 0.49
N LYS A 62 -15.23 -0.42 1.72
CA LYS A 62 -14.71 0.25 2.92
C LYS A 62 -13.20 0.42 2.84
N ASP A 63 -12.46 -0.59 2.38
CA ASP A 63 -11.01 -0.45 2.22
C ASP A 63 -10.63 0.59 1.17
N GLN A 64 -11.37 0.71 0.08
CA GLN A 64 -11.16 1.78 -0.91
C GLN A 64 -11.34 3.16 -0.28
N VAL A 65 -12.42 3.38 0.49
CA VAL A 65 -12.65 4.65 1.19
C VAL A 65 -11.50 4.97 2.14
N LEU A 66 -11.08 3.99 2.96
CA LEU A 66 -9.94 4.16 3.87
C LEU A 66 -8.63 4.44 3.13
N ALA A 67 -8.41 3.80 1.98
CA ALA A 67 -7.25 4.04 1.13
C ALA A 67 -7.22 5.50 0.62
N PHE A 68 -8.37 6.04 0.20
CA PHE A 68 -8.48 7.42 -0.23
C PHE A 68 -8.25 8.41 0.92
N GLU A 69 -8.82 8.17 2.09
CA GLU A 69 -8.60 9.00 3.28
C GLU A 69 -7.12 9.04 3.67
N ARG A 70 -6.45 7.87 3.63
CA ARG A 70 -5.01 7.77 3.88
C ARG A 70 -4.19 8.49 2.82
N ALA A 71 -4.53 8.32 1.54
CA ALA A 71 -3.87 9.03 0.44
C ALA A 71 -4.01 10.55 0.60
N GLU A 72 -5.18 11.05 0.99
CA GLU A 72 -5.40 12.47 1.28
C GLU A 72 -4.57 12.96 2.49
N GLY A 73 -4.46 12.13 3.54
CA GLY A 73 -3.57 12.39 4.66
C GLY A 73 -2.11 12.54 4.23
N LEU A 74 -1.61 11.59 3.42
CA LEU A 74 -0.26 11.63 2.86
C LEU A 74 -0.07 12.83 1.93
N ARG A 75 -1.04 13.14 1.07
CA ARG A 75 -1.02 14.30 0.18
C ARG A 75 -0.85 15.60 0.98
N LYS A 76 -1.61 15.76 2.06
CA LYS A 76 -1.53 16.93 2.95
C LYS A 76 -0.20 17.02 3.69
N GLN A 77 0.25 15.91 4.31
CA GLN A 77 1.52 15.86 5.04
C GLN A 77 2.73 16.20 4.16
N ARG A 78 2.63 15.92 2.87
CA ARG A 78 3.71 16.11 1.90
C ARG A 78 3.52 17.35 1.03
N PHE A 79 2.52 18.18 1.33
CA PHE A 79 2.19 19.41 0.60
C PHE A 79 2.03 19.20 -0.92
N GLN A 80 1.53 18.02 -1.33
CA GLN A 80 1.34 17.71 -2.74
C GLN A 80 -0.02 18.22 -3.24
N ARG A 81 -0.05 18.75 -4.47
CA ARG A 81 -1.30 19.21 -5.10
C ARG A 81 -2.23 18.05 -5.46
N ARG A 82 -1.65 16.91 -5.84
CA ARG A 82 -2.36 15.68 -6.24
C ARG A 82 -1.54 14.47 -5.83
N ILE A 83 -2.23 13.39 -5.47
CA ILE A 83 -1.65 12.06 -5.32
C ILE A 83 -2.41 11.10 -6.24
N ILE A 84 -1.68 10.26 -6.96
CA ILE A 84 -2.23 9.13 -7.73
C ILE A 84 -1.52 7.91 -7.17
N PHE A 85 -2.28 6.89 -6.82
CA PHE A 85 -1.72 5.68 -6.23
C PHE A 85 -2.35 4.42 -6.83
N HIS A 86 -1.56 3.36 -6.85
CA HIS A 86 -2.05 2.01 -7.16
C HIS A 86 -2.29 1.25 -5.85
N ASN A 87 -3.48 0.67 -5.71
CA ASN A 87 -3.85 -0.12 -4.54
C ASN A 87 -3.66 -1.61 -4.84
N ILE A 88 -2.73 -2.26 -4.14
CA ILE A 88 -2.46 -3.69 -4.24
C ILE A 88 -2.91 -4.34 -2.94
N SER A 89 -3.98 -5.14 -3.02
CA SER A 89 -4.53 -5.87 -1.88
C SER A 89 -4.22 -7.35 -2.00
N LEU A 90 -3.53 -7.91 -0.99
CA LEU A 90 -3.40 -9.35 -0.81
C LEU A 90 -4.57 -9.83 0.05
N VAL A 91 -5.50 -10.53 -0.60
CA VAL A 91 -6.77 -10.97 -0.02
C VAL A 91 -6.69 -12.40 0.50
N LEU A 92 -7.15 -12.61 1.73
CA LEU A 92 -7.33 -13.92 2.33
C LEU A 92 -8.74 -14.45 2.03
N HIS A 93 -8.82 -15.65 1.47
CA HIS A 93 -10.02 -16.48 1.41
C HIS A 93 -9.94 -17.59 2.47
#